data_AF-A0A529Z6A5-F1
#
_entry.id   AF-A0A529Z6A5-F1
#
_cell.length_a   1.000
_cell.length_b   1.000
_cell.length_c   1.000
_cell.angle_alpha   90.00
_cell.angle_beta   90.00
_cell.angle_gamma   90.00
#
_symmetry.space_group_name_H-M   'P 1'
#
loop_
_entity.id
_entity.type
_entity.pdbx_description
1 polymer ?
#
loop_
_entity_poly.entity_id
_entity_poly.type
_entity_poly.pdbx_seq_one_letter_code
_entity_poly.pdbx_strand_id
1 'polypeptide(L)'
;GEDPTEPFHSIPYAFKPVPDEPPIARARAELKSLGLHPASLPLGVDIETWLKEGKTGWDAFPNTGQGKIDAQTGPLAEALTDPNIRLETGAHVDWLETAPDGKSIAAIHYTQDGAQKTLSPKLVILSAGAINSAAILLRSPSSKGKGLANGSDQVGRNFMNHNSSAMLAIDPRRRNDSVYQKTLMLNDYYLSDGKGGKPLGNVQLLGKIDGNMLKANVKTMPKFVLDFMASHAVDWYLMCEDLPDPESRIMVDGKEIVMQWRRSNMQSLEGLTKAMRENLRACGYPIVLSRPFDKRTPSHQCGTVKMGNDPATSPLDPFCRAWDHQNLFVVDGGFLPTSAAVNPALSIAAQALRVADYLRRSEL
;
A
#
# COMPACT_ATOMS: atom_id res chain seq x y z
N GLY A 1 -6.42 -19.41 -10.92
CA GLY A 1 -5.22 -19.58 -11.74
C GLY A 1 -4.22 -20.38 -10.94
N GLU A 2 -2.97 -19.93 -10.81
CA GLU A 2 -1.96 -20.60 -9.99
C GLU A 2 -2.28 -20.52 -8.49
N ASP A 3 -2.96 -19.45 -8.07
CA ASP A 3 -3.44 -19.23 -6.71
C ASP A 3 -4.88 -19.76 -6.56
N PRO A 4 -5.15 -20.69 -5.62
CA PRO A 4 -6.50 -21.20 -5.38
C PRO A 4 -7.47 -20.14 -4.80
N THR A 5 -6.96 -19.02 -4.29
CA THR A 5 -7.74 -17.91 -3.74
C THR A 5 -7.96 -16.77 -4.74
N GLU A 6 -7.44 -16.89 -5.96
CA GLU A 6 -7.57 -15.87 -7.01
C GLU A 6 -9.06 -15.60 -7.33
N PRO A 7 -9.49 -14.32 -7.36
CA PRO A 7 -10.87 -13.99 -7.71
C PRO A 7 -11.18 -14.30 -9.18
N PHE A 8 -12.46 -14.32 -9.53
CA PHE A 8 -12.87 -14.46 -10.92
C PHE A 8 -12.35 -13.28 -11.77
N HIS A 9 -11.76 -13.61 -12.92
CA HIS A 9 -11.30 -12.63 -13.91
C HIS A 9 -12.18 -12.70 -15.16
N SER A 10 -12.75 -11.57 -15.57
CA SER A 10 -13.49 -11.47 -16.84
C SER A 10 -12.57 -11.47 -18.07
N ILE A 11 -11.31 -11.08 -17.89
CA ILE A 11 -10.24 -11.09 -18.90
C ILE A 11 -8.92 -11.54 -18.26
N PRO A 12 -7.99 -12.18 -19.00
CA PRO A 12 -6.67 -12.53 -18.47
C PRO A 12 -5.80 -11.28 -18.23
N TYR A 13 -4.71 -11.44 -17.46
CA TYR A 13 -3.68 -10.41 -17.34
C TYR A 13 -3.11 -10.05 -18.72
N ALA A 14 -2.85 -8.75 -18.94
CA ALA A 14 -2.30 -8.25 -20.19
C ALA A 14 -0.87 -8.77 -20.48
N PHE A 15 -0.11 -9.07 -19.42
CA PHE A 15 1.25 -9.58 -19.50
C PHE A 15 1.36 -10.95 -18.84
N LYS A 16 2.35 -11.73 -19.29
CA LYS A 16 2.72 -12.98 -18.64
C LYS A 16 3.35 -12.71 -17.27
N PRO A 17 3.33 -13.68 -16.34
CA PRO A 17 4.10 -13.61 -15.12
C PRO A 17 5.57 -13.26 -15.36
N VAL A 18 6.14 -12.47 -14.44
CA VAL A 18 7.59 -12.25 -14.40
C VAL A 18 8.27 -13.60 -14.11
N PRO A 19 9.18 -14.08 -14.97
CA PRO A 19 9.78 -15.40 -14.82
C PRO A 19 10.68 -15.45 -13.58
N ASP A 20 10.64 -16.58 -12.88
CA ASP A 20 11.57 -16.83 -11.78
C ASP A 20 13.00 -17.01 -12.30
N GLU A 21 13.95 -16.33 -11.66
CA GLU A 21 15.36 -16.68 -11.78
C GLU A 21 15.68 -17.99 -11.03
N PRO A 22 16.75 -18.72 -11.38
CA PRO A 22 16.99 -20.09 -10.88
C PRO A 22 16.92 -20.27 -9.36
N PRO A 23 17.43 -19.35 -8.51
CA PRO A 23 17.27 -19.44 -7.06
C PRO A 23 15.80 -19.41 -6.60
N ILE A 24 14.95 -18.63 -7.28
CA ILE A 24 13.53 -18.48 -6.95
C ILE A 24 12.71 -19.65 -7.48
N ALA A 25 13.02 -20.14 -8.68
CA ALA A 25 12.40 -21.34 -9.23
C ALA A 25 12.62 -22.57 -8.32
N ARG A 26 13.82 -22.69 -7.74
CA ARG A 26 14.13 -23.69 -6.72
C ARG A 26 13.27 -23.51 -5.47
N ALA A 27 13.22 -22.29 -4.91
CA ALA A 27 12.40 -22.02 -3.72
C ALA A 27 10.91 -22.33 -3.95
N ARG A 28 10.38 -22.01 -5.15
CA ARG A 28 9.01 -22.37 -5.57
C ARG A 28 8.80 -23.88 -5.56
N ALA A 29 9.72 -24.64 -6.16
CA ALA A 29 9.62 -26.09 -6.23
C ALA A 29 9.69 -26.74 -4.83
N GLU A 30 10.56 -26.23 -3.96
CA GLU A 30 10.68 -26.69 -2.57
C GLU A 30 9.38 -26.44 -1.79
N LEU A 31 8.77 -25.26 -1.90
CA LEU A 31 7.48 -24.95 -1.28
C LEU A 31 6.34 -25.84 -1.81
N LYS A 32 6.29 -26.06 -3.14
CA LYS A 32 5.32 -27.01 -3.76
C LYS A 32 5.50 -28.43 -3.24
N SER A 33 6.74 -28.87 -3.00
CA SER A 33 7.01 -30.21 -2.46
C SER A 33 6.47 -30.43 -1.05
N LEU A 34 6.22 -29.34 -0.29
CA LEU A 34 5.57 -29.36 1.02
C LEU A 34 4.04 -29.24 0.93
N GLY A 35 3.47 -29.17 -0.28
CA GLY A 35 2.02 -29.03 -0.48
C GLY A 35 1.50 -27.60 -0.37
N LEU A 36 2.38 -26.59 -0.36
CA LEU A 36 1.98 -25.18 -0.43
C LEU A 36 1.67 -24.77 -1.87
N HIS A 37 0.98 -23.63 -2.04
CA HIS A 37 0.51 -23.12 -3.32
C HIS A 37 1.21 -21.81 -3.74
N PRO A 38 2.54 -21.81 -4.00
CA PRO A 38 3.22 -20.61 -4.45
C PRO A 38 2.76 -20.23 -5.86
N ALA A 39 2.21 -19.04 -5.98
CA ALA A 39 1.73 -18.45 -7.22
C ALA A 39 2.65 -17.34 -7.72
N SER A 40 2.56 -17.02 -9.00
CA SER A 40 3.23 -15.85 -9.55
C SER A 40 2.63 -14.57 -8.96
N LEU A 41 3.48 -13.66 -8.49
CA LEU A 41 3.05 -12.39 -7.92
C LEU A 41 2.60 -11.44 -9.05
N PRO A 42 1.36 -10.93 -9.04
CA PRO A 42 0.94 -9.89 -9.99
C PRO A 42 1.69 -8.58 -9.72
N LEU A 43 2.27 -8.00 -10.78
CA LEU A 43 3.12 -6.81 -10.68
C LEU A 43 2.78 -5.78 -11.75
N GLY A 44 2.81 -4.50 -11.38
CA GLY A 44 2.79 -3.37 -12.31
C GLY A 44 4.18 -3.10 -12.89
N VAL A 45 4.75 -4.07 -13.59
CA VAL A 45 6.12 -4.00 -14.13
C VAL A 45 6.16 -4.59 -15.54
N ASP A 46 6.79 -3.86 -16.46
CA ASP A 46 7.32 -4.41 -17.71
C ASP A 46 8.77 -4.83 -17.46
N ILE A 47 8.97 -6.12 -17.24
CA ILE A 47 10.27 -6.66 -16.82
C ILE A 47 11.33 -6.55 -17.92
N GLU A 48 10.94 -6.64 -19.20
CA GLU A 48 11.89 -6.56 -20.30
C GLU A 48 12.46 -5.13 -20.41
N THR A 49 11.57 -4.14 -20.35
CA THR A 49 11.95 -2.72 -20.32
C THR A 49 12.79 -2.41 -19.09
N TRP A 50 12.38 -2.88 -17.90
CA TRP A 50 13.13 -2.69 -16.66
C TRP A 50 14.57 -3.19 -16.77
N LEU A 51 14.77 -4.44 -17.21
CA LEU A 51 16.10 -5.05 -17.27
C LEU A 51 16.98 -4.47 -18.37
N LYS A 52 16.39 -3.90 -19.43
CA LYS A 52 17.14 -3.18 -20.48
C LYS A 52 17.74 -1.87 -19.96
N GLU A 53 17.04 -1.18 -19.06
CA GLU A 53 17.49 0.07 -18.45
C GLU A 53 18.47 -0.17 -17.29
N GLY A 54 18.37 -1.31 -16.60
CA GLY A 54 19.35 -1.71 -15.61
C GLY A 54 19.05 -3.05 -14.93
N LYS A 55 20.10 -3.78 -14.58
CA LYS A 55 20.00 -5.00 -13.75
C LYS A 55 19.89 -4.62 -12.27
N THR A 56 18.83 -3.92 -11.91
CA THR A 56 18.59 -3.50 -10.53
C THR A 56 17.47 -4.34 -9.91
N GLY A 57 17.70 -4.89 -8.72
CA GLY A 57 16.68 -5.59 -7.93
C GLY A 57 15.83 -4.69 -7.05
N TRP A 58 15.87 -3.38 -7.29
CA TRP A 58 15.29 -2.36 -6.42
C TRP A 58 13.77 -2.49 -6.34
N ASP A 59 13.33 -2.95 -5.17
CA ASP A 59 11.95 -2.88 -4.71
C ASP A 59 11.80 -1.67 -3.77
N ALA A 60 10.60 -1.13 -3.66
CA ALA A 60 10.26 0.05 -2.84
C ALA A 60 10.87 1.41 -3.24
N PHE A 61 11.58 1.54 -4.37
CA PHE A 61 12.02 2.85 -4.91
C PHE A 61 11.22 3.25 -6.16
N PRO A 62 11.06 4.56 -6.44
CA PRO A 62 10.62 5.02 -7.76
C PRO A 62 11.60 4.53 -8.83
N ASN A 63 11.07 4.05 -9.96
CA ASN A 63 11.92 3.83 -11.12
C ASN A 63 12.00 5.15 -11.88
N THR A 64 13.21 5.64 -12.15
CA THR A 64 13.39 6.85 -12.97
C THR A 64 13.34 6.55 -14.48
N GLY A 65 13.23 5.28 -14.86
CA GLY A 65 12.99 4.77 -16.21
C GLY A 65 11.55 4.33 -16.46
N GLN A 66 11.33 3.46 -17.44
CA GLN A 66 10.00 3.09 -17.95
C GLN A 66 9.51 1.68 -17.55
N GLY A 67 10.40 0.84 -16.98
CA GLY A 67 10.04 -0.55 -16.67
C GLY A 67 9.06 -0.74 -15.51
N LYS A 68 8.88 0.26 -14.65
CA LYS A 68 7.88 0.23 -13.57
C LYS A 68 6.66 1.01 -14.01
N ILE A 69 5.49 0.40 -13.91
CA ILE A 69 4.23 1.09 -14.19
C ILE A 69 3.67 1.60 -12.86
N ASP A 70 4.03 2.84 -12.53
CA ASP A 70 3.49 3.57 -11.39
C ASP A 70 2.54 4.69 -11.84
N ALA A 71 2.00 5.44 -10.88
CA ALA A 71 1.04 6.50 -11.16
C ALA A 71 1.60 7.60 -12.09
N GLN A 72 2.91 7.84 -12.06
CA GLN A 72 3.55 8.86 -12.89
C GLN A 72 3.72 8.36 -14.32
N THR A 73 4.35 7.20 -14.47
CA THR A 73 4.73 6.61 -15.76
C THR A 73 3.55 6.04 -16.53
N GLY A 74 2.50 5.60 -15.84
CA GLY A 74 1.25 5.15 -16.44
C GLY A 74 0.21 6.27 -16.57
N PRO A 75 -0.77 6.34 -15.64
CA PRO A 75 -1.97 7.15 -15.82
C PRO A 75 -1.72 8.66 -15.90
N LEU A 76 -0.74 9.21 -15.17
CA LEU A 76 -0.45 10.64 -15.24
C LEU A 76 0.17 11.05 -16.58
N ALA A 77 1.14 10.28 -17.08
CA ALA A 77 1.75 10.54 -18.39
C ALA A 77 0.70 10.55 -19.50
N GLU A 78 -0.22 9.59 -19.49
CA GLU A 78 -1.35 9.54 -20.44
C GLU A 78 -2.29 10.74 -20.26
N ALA A 79 -2.68 11.07 -19.02
CA ALA A 79 -3.57 12.19 -18.74
C ALA A 79 -3.02 13.53 -19.24
N LEU A 80 -1.71 13.75 -19.15
CA LEU A 80 -1.08 15.01 -19.59
C LEU A 80 -0.98 15.16 -21.12
N THR A 81 -1.41 14.16 -21.89
CA THR A 81 -1.60 14.31 -23.34
C THR A 81 -2.86 15.13 -23.69
N ASP A 82 -3.82 15.23 -22.77
CA ASP A 82 -5.03 16.03 -22.95
C ASP A 82 -4.75 17.50 -22.60
N PRO A 83 -4.92 18.45 -23.55
CA PRO A 83 -4.67 19.88 -23.31
C PRO A 83 -5.61 20.51 -22.27
N ASN A 84 -6.71 19.84 -21.88
CA ASN A 84 -7.62 20.31 -20.84
C ASN A 84 -7.14 19.95 -19.43
N ILE A 85 -6.08 19.15 -19.30
CA ILE A 85 -5.52 18.75 -18.01
C ILE A 85 -4.29 19.59 -17.71
N ARG A 86 -4.28 20.22 -16.52
CA ARG A 86 -3.17 21.05 -16.04
C ARG A 86 -2.62 20.48 -14.73
N LEU A 87 -1.32 20.20 -14.71
CA LEU A 87 -0.58 19.83 -13.50
C LEU A 87 0.05 21.07 -12.87
N GLU A 88 -0.22 21.29 -11.59
CA GLU A 88 0.47 22.28 -10.77
C GLU A 88 1.37 21.59 -9.74
N THR A 89 2.69 21.80 -9.84
CA THR A 89 3.67 21.28 -8.87
C THR A 89 4.01 22.35 -7.83
N GLY A 90 4.55 21.91 -6.68
CA GLY A 90 4.90 22.84 -5.59
C GLY A 90 3.70 23.50 -4.91
N ALA A 91 2.48 23.04 -5.20
CA ALA A 91 1.24 23.52 -4.63
C ALA A 91 0.80 22.63 -3.46
N HIS A 92 0.90 23.15 -2.23
CA HIS A 92 0.47 22.47 -1.02
C HIS A 92 -0.92 22.95 -0.58
N VAL A 93 -1.93 22.08 -0.66
CA VAL A 93 -3.29 22.39 -0.18
C VAL A 93 -3.27 22.50 1.34
N ASP A 94 -3.60 23.68 1.86
CA ASP A 94 -3.60 23.97 3.29
C ASP A 94 -4.95 23.59 3.93
N TRP A 95 -6.06 24.01 3.32
CA TRP A 95 -7.43 23.76 3.78
C TRP A 95 -8.49 24.03 2.70
N LEU A 96 -9.73 23.65 2.99
CA LEU A 96 -10.89 23.80 2.11
C LEU A 96 -11.96 24.70 2.75
N GLU A 97 -12.59 25.55 1.94
CA GLU A 97 -13.66 26.45 2.37
C GLU A 97 -15.03 25.93 1.91
N THR A 98 -15.98 25.87 2.82
CA THR A 98 -17.37 25.53 2.49
C THR A 98 -18.14 26.73 1.96
N ALA A 99 -19.06 26.50 1.03
CA ALA A 99 -20.09 27.47 0.66
C ALA A 99 -20.95 27.88 1.88
N PRO A 100 -21.64 29.03 1.84
CA PRO A 100 -22.46 29.50 2.96
C PRO A 100 -23.54 28.53 3.45
N ASP A 101 -24.02 27.63 2.59
CA ASP A 101 -25.00 26.60 2.94
C ASP A 101 -24.38 25.35 3.59
N GLY A 102 -23.04 25.26 3.62
CA GLY A 102 -22.26 24.15 4.14
C GLY A 102 -22.28 22.88 3.29
N LYS A 103 -22.97 22.87 2.13
CA LYS A 103 -23.23 21.64 1.35
C LYS A 103 -22.22 21.37 0.25
N SER A 104 -21.33 22.32 -0.03
CA SER A 104 -20.31 22.20 -1.06
C SER A 104 -19.03 22.92 -0.67
N ILE A 105 -17.92 22.54 -1.29
CA ILE A 105 -16.65 23.23 -1.21
C ILE A 105 -16.67 24.37 -2.23
N ALA A 106 -16.55 25.60 -1.72
CA ALA A 106 -16.53 26.84 -2.51
C ALA A 106 -15.11 27.22 -2.96
N ALA A 107 -14.10 26.91 -2.13
CA ALA A 107 -12.71 27.25 -2.45
C ALA A 107 -11.70 26.26 -1.87
N ILE A 108 -10.57 26.12 -2.56
CA ILE A 108 -9.36 25.42 -2.12
C ILE A 108 -8.29 26.48 -1.85
N HIS A 109 -7.73 26.48 -0.65
CA HIS A 109 -6.65 27.37 -0.25
C HIS A 109 -5.34 26.59 -0.21
N TYR A 110 -4.33 27.07 -0.93
CA TYR A 110 -3.06 26.39 -1.09
C TYR A 110 -1.87 27.34 -1.14
N THR A 111 -0.73 26.88 -0.65
CA THR A 111 0.55 27.57 -0.76
C THR A 111 1.31 27.08 -1.99
N GLN A 112 1.80 28.00 -2.83
CA GLN A 112 2.72 27.69 -3.92
C GLN A 112 3.80 28.75 -3.99
N ASP A 113 5.07 28.34 -4.03
CA ASP A 113 6.24 29.23 -4.06
C ASP A 113 6.24 30.29 -2.94
N GLY A 114 5.73 29.91 -1.76
CA GLY A 114 5.62 30.79 -0.60
C GLY A 114 4.44 31.77 -0.63
N ALA A 115 3.64 31.80 -1.71
CA ALA A 115 2.45 32.62 -1.82
C ALA A 115 1.18 31.81 -1.55
N GLN A 116 0.22 32.42 -0.84
CA GLN A 116 -1.12 31.89 -0.67
C GLN A 116 -1.97 32.13 -1.92
N LYS A 117 -2.67 31.10 -2.37
CA LYS A 117 -3.53 31.11 -3.55
C LYS A 117 -4.86 30.45 -3.25
N THR A 118 -5.86 30.81 -4.04
CA THR A 118 -7.23 30.31 -3.90
C THR A 118 -7.75 29.86 -5.27
N LEU A 119 -8.43 28.71 -5.31
CA LEU A 119 -9.12 28.19 -6.48
C LEU A 119 -10.58 27.92 -6.13
N SER A 120 -11.51 28.24 -7.04
CA SER A 120 -12.95 27.94 -6.89
C SER A 120 -13.37 26.82 -7.84
N PRO A 121 -13.41 25.55 -7.37
CA PRO A 121 -13.74 24.40 -8.20
C PRO A 121 -15.24 24.12 -8.27
N LYS A 122 -15.68 23.46 -9.34
CA LYS A 122 -17.02 22.84 -9.39
C LYS A 122 -17.07 21.51 -8.61
N LEU A 123 -15.98 20.74 -8.68
CA LEU A 123 -15.81 19.41 -8.10
C LEU A 123 -14.41 19.31 -7.47
N VAL A 124 -14.32 18.65 -6.31
CA VAL A 124 -13.06 18.44 -5.58
C VAL A 124 -12.85 16.94 -5.35
N ILE A 125 -11.66 16.45 -5.68
CA ILE A 125 -11.21 15.09 -5.38
C ILE A 125 -9.93 15.20 -4.55
N LEU A 126 -9.98 14.80 -3.28
CA LEU A 126 -8.80 14.68 -2.44
C LEU A 126 -8.14 13.31 -2.66
N SER A 127 -6.90 13.34 -3.13
CA SER A 127 -6.04 12.16 -3.34
C SER A 127 -4.66 12.39 -2.71
N ALA A 128 -4.60 13.01 -1.54
CA ALA A 128 -3.35 13.39 -0.87
C ALA A 128 -2.71 12.24 -0.05
N GLY A 129 -3.31 11.05 -0.09
CA GLY A 129 -2.95 9.91 0.73
C GLY A 129 -3.69 9.93 2.06
N ALA A 130 -3.87 8.75 2.66
CA ALA A 130 -4.74 8.54 3.82
C ALA A 130 -4.50 9.57 4.95
N ILE A 131 -3.24 9.83 5.31
CA ILE A 131 -2.91 10.78 6.37
C ILE A 131 -3.22 12.23 5.97
N ASN A 132 -2.74 12.68 4.82
CA ASN A 132 -2.86 14.10 4.45
C ASN A 132 -4.29 14.48 4.06
N SER A 133 -5.05 13.60 3.40
CA SER A 133 -6.46 13.86 3.11
C SER A 133 -7.27 14.03 4.40
N ALA A 134 -7.04 13.19 5.41
CA ALA A 134 -7.64 13.38 6.73
C ALA A 134 -7.18 14.68 7.41
N ALA A 135 -5.89 15.01 7.32
CA ALA A 135 -5.36 16.25 7.91
C ALA A 135 -5.95 17.51 7.26
N ILE A 136 -6.09 17.56 5.93
CA ILE A 136 -6.73 18.66 5.20
C ILE A 136 -8.17 18.83 5.69
N LEU A 137 -8.94 17.74 5.77
CA LEU A 137 -10.33 17.79 6.24
C LEU A 137 -10.44 18.26 7.69
N LEU A 138 -9.56 17.79 8.59
CA LEU A 138 -9.57 18.17 10.00
C LEU A 138 -9.13 19.62 10.24
N ARG A 139 -8.20 20.16 9.43
CA ARG A 139 -7.79 21.57 9.50
C ARG A 139 -8.81 22.53 8.90
N SER A 140 -9.65 22.03 7.99
CA SER A 140 -10.61 22.86 7.28
C SER A 140 -11.70 23.38 8.22
N PRO A 141 -11.97 24.71 8.25
CA PRO A 141 -12.97 25.29 9.12
C PRO A 141 -14.36 24.67 8.90
N SER A 142 -15.10 24.44 9.98
CA SER A 142 -16.42 23.82 9.94
C SER A 142 -17.31 24.48 10.99
N SER A 143 -18.57 24.73 10.65
CA SER A 143 -19.57 25.29 11.58
C SER A 143 -19.80 24.40 12.81
N LYS A 144 -19.52 23.10 12.70
CA LYS A 144 -19.60 22.13 13.80
C LYS A 144 -18.31 21.98 14.60
N GLY A 145 -17.22 22.64 14.19
CA GLY A 145 -15.91 22.60 14.89
C GLY A 145 -15.17 21.25 14.84
N LYS A 146 -15.56 20.33 13.94
CA LYS A 146 -14.96 18.98 13.83
C LYS A 146 -14.12 18.75 12.56
N GLY A 147 -13.90 19.79 11.75
CA GLY A 147 -13.41 19.65 10.38
C GLY A 147 -14.52 19.37 9.37
N LEU A 148 -14.15 19.27 8.09
CA LEU A 148 -15.06 18.98 6.98
C LEU A 148 -15.25 17.48 6.77
N ALA A 149 -16.39 17.12 6.17
CA ALA A 149 -16.82 15.73 5.97
C ALA A 149 -16.83 14.87 7.26
N ASN A 150 -16.86 15.51 8.43
CA ASN A 150 -16.68 14.86 9.72
C ASN A 150 -17.94 14.90 10.61
N GLY A 151 -19.13 14.91 10.01
CA GLY A 151 -20.40 14.78 10.72
C GLY A 151 -20.48 13.51 11.57
N SER A 152 -19.87 12.42 11.12
CA SER A 152 -19.79 11.13 11.81
C SER A 152 -18.69 11.02 12.87
N ASP A 153 -17.82 12.03 13.02
CA ASP A 153 -16.61 11.98 13.85
C ASP A 153 -15.66 10.82 13.46
N GLN A 154 -15.65 10.41 12.20
CA GLN A 154 -14.81 9.29 11.70
C GLN A 154 -13.58 9.74 10.90
N VAL A 155 -13.51 11.00 10.48
CA VAL A 155 -12.31 11.51 9.79
C VAL A 155 -11.12 11.46 10.74
N GLY A 156 -10.02 10.89 10.24
CA GLY A 156 -8.80 10.63 10.97
C GLY A 156 -8.80 9.32 11.76
N ARG A 157 -9.95 8.74 12.11
CA ARG A 157 -10.03 7.49 12.90
C ARG A 157 -9.77 6.25 12.06
N ASN A 158 -9.58 5.11 12.72
CA ASN A 158 -9.36 3.81 12.08
C ASN A 158 -8.09 3.79 11.22
N PHE A 159 -7.07 4.56 11.60
CA PHE A 159 -5.76 4.51 10.96
C PHE A 159 -5.22 3.09 11.07
N MET A 160 -5.03 2.47 9.91
CA MET A 160 -4.46 1.14 9.77
C MET A 160 -3.17 1.25 8.95
N ASN A 161 -2.23 0.36 9.26
CA ASN A 161 -1.10 0.06 8.41
C ASN A 161 -0.68 -1.39 8.67
N HIS A 162 -0.41 -2.14 7.61
CA HIS A 162 -0.12 -3.58 7.72
C HIS A 162 0.90 -3.91 8.82
N ASN A 163 0.60 -4.96 9.57
CA ASN A 163 1.57 -5.58 10.46
C ASN A 163 2.49 -6.45 9.60
N SER A 164 3.76 -6.08 9.52
CA SER A 164 4.67 -6.74 8.58
C SER A 164 6.00 -7.15 9.19
N SER A 165 6.63 -8.15 8.57
CA SER A 165 7.95 -8.65 8.93
C SER A 165 8.75 -8.98 7.67
N ALA A 166 10.01 -8.56 7.64
CA ALA A 166 10.98 -9.09 6.68
C ALA A 166 11.52 -10.42 7.21
N MET A 167 11.67 -11.42 6.34
CA MET A 167 12.24 -12.72 6.69
C MET A 167 13.29 -13.14 5.66
N LEU A 168 14.46 -13.56 6.14
CA LEU A 168 15.57 -14.06 5.33
C LEU A 168 15.68 -15.57 5.50
N ALA A 169 15.57 -16.32 4.41
CA ALA A 169 15.84 -17.75 4.36
C ALA A 169 17.23 -17.96 3.74
N ILE A 170 18.19 -18.44 4.54
CA ILE A 170 19.61 -18.48 4.17
C ILE A 170 20.12 -19.93 4.20
N ASP A 171 20.75 -20.35 3.11
CA ASP A 171 21.58 -21.57 3.05
C ASP A 171 22.99 -21.18 2.58
N PRO A 172 24.03 -21.26 3.45
CA PRO A 172 25.40 -20.93 3.10
C PRO A 172 25.99 -21.71 1.91
N ARG A 173 25.34 -22.80 1.48
CA ARG A 173 25.75 -23.64 0.34
C ARG A 173 25.09 -23.20 -0.96
N ARG A 174 24.04 -22.38 -0.90
CA ARG A 174 23.21 -21.98 -2.05
C ARG A 174 23.34 -20.48 -2.27
N ARG A 175 24.03 -20.09 -3.33
CA ARG A 175 24.05 -18.69 -3.75
C ARG A 175 22.69 -18.29 -4.33
N ASN A 176 22.30 -17.05 -4.07
CA ASN A 176 21.20 -16.34 -4.71
C ASN A 176 21.79 -15.13 -5.46
N ASP A 177 21.87 -15.26 -6.78
CA ASP A 177 22.34 -14.27 -7.73
C ASP A 177 21.20 -13.60 -8.50
N SER A 178 19.95 -13.80 -8.06
CA SER A 178 18.79 -13.17 -8.69
C SER A 178 18.90 -11.64 -8.70
N VAL A 179 18.66 -11.07 -9.88
CA VAL A 179 18.53 -9.63 -10.07
C VAL A 179 17.14 -9.18 -9.63
N TYR A 180 16.08 -9.76 -10.20
CA TYR A 180 14.69 -9.45 -9.91
C TYR A 180 14.03 -10.63 -9.19
N GLN A 181 14.21 -10.69 -7.87
CA GLN A 181 13.71 -11.77 -7.02
C GLN A 181 12.19 -11.75 -6.81
N LYS A 182 11.53 -10.60 -6.87
CA LYS A 182 10.16 -10.41 -6.40
C LYS A 182 9.13 -10.98 -7.37
N THR A 183 8.98 -12.29 -7.47
CA THR A 183 8.13 -12.95 -8.48
C THR A 183 7.11 -13.94 -7.90
N LEU A 184 7.16 -14.17 -6.59
CA LEU A 184 6.41 -15.25 -5.93
C LEU A 184 5.61 -14.72 -4.75
N MET A 185 4.37 -15.23 -4.62
CA MET A 185 3.51 -15.05 -3.44
C MET A 185 2.90 -16.37 -2.97
N LEU A 186 2.37 -16.37 -1.74
CA LEU A 186 1.64 -17.45 -1.09
C LEU A 186 0.40 -16.87 -0.40
N ASN A 187 -0.76 -17.48 -0.67
CA ASN A 187 -2.03 -17.15 -0.03
C ASN A 187 -2.62 -18.30 0.79
N ASP A 188 -1.84 -19.37 1.04
CA ASP A 188 -2.22 -20.50 1.91
C ASP A 188 -2.68 -20.05 3.31
N TYR A 189 -2.22 -18.88 3.75
CA TYR A 189 -2.53 -18.29 5.05
C TYR A 189 -3.48 -17.07 4.99
N TYR A 190 -4.01 -16.75 3.80
CA TYR A 190 -4.80 -15.53 3.59
C TYR A 190 -6.21 -15.66 4.14
N LEU A 191 -6.84 -16.84 3.99
CA LEU A 191 -8.19 -17.12 4.48
C LEU A 191 -8.23 -18.01 5.73
N SER A 192 -7.08 -18.56 6.17
CA SER A 192 -6.98 -19.39 7.37
C SER A 192 -5.54 -19.42 7.92
N ASP A 193 -5.30 -20.16 9.00
CA ASP A 193 -3.95 -20.45 9.51
C ASP A 193 -3.26 -21.63 8.80
N GLY A 194 -3.81 -22.09 7.68
CA GLY A 194 -3.41 -23.30 6.96
C GLY A 194 -3.95 -24.60 7.58
N LYS A 195 -4.73 -24.50 8.66
CA LYS A 195 -5.34 -25.64 9.38
C LYS A 195 -6.83 -25.42 9.67
N GLY A 196 -7.46 -24.47 8.97
CA GLY A 196 -8.88 -24.11 9.15
C GLY A 196 -9.16 -23.17 10.32
N GLY A 197 -8.13 -22.65 10.99
CA GLY A 197 -8.23 -21.60 11.99
C GLY A 197 -8.33 -20.20 11.36
N LYS A 198 -8.13 -19.16 12.18
CA LYS A 198 -8.26 -17.77 11.75
C LYS A 198 -7.20 -17.39 10.71
N PRO A 199 -7.51 -16.50 9.75
CA PRO A 199 -6.54 -15.96 8.80
C PRO A 199 -5.27 -15.42 9.48
N LEU A 200 -4.11 -15.67 8.88
CA LEU A 200 -2.86 -15.07 9.34
C LEU A 200 -2.40 -13.93 8.43
N GLY A 201 -2.48 -14.08 7.11
CA GLY A 201 -2.12 -13.05 6.14
C GLY A 201 -1.51 -13.58 4.84
N ASN A 202 -0.84 -12.71 4.10
CA ASN A 202 -0.16 -13.00 2.84
C ASN A 202 1.35 -13.08 3.05
N VAL A 203 2.00 -13.85 2.18
CA VAL A 203 3.46 -13.88 2.07
C VAL A 203 3.86 -13.63 0.62
N GLN A 204 4.87 -12.81 0.41
CA GLN A 204 5.44 -12.56 -0.91
C GLN A 204 6.95 -12.35 -0.83
N LEU A 205 7.63 -12.35 -1.96
CA LEU A 205 9.05 -11.99 -2.00
C LEU A 205 9.26 -10.47 -1.88
N LEU A 206 10.37 -10.08 -1.25
CA LEU A 206 10.91 -8.73 -1.31
C LEU A 206 11.82 -8.58 -2.53
N GLY A 207 12.09 -7.34 -2.94
CA GLY A 207 13.27 -7.07 -3.75
C GLY A 207 14.54 -7.57 -3.07
N LYS A 208 15.59 -7.77 -3.86
CA LYS A 208 16.83 -8.36 -3.35
C LYS A 208 17.44 -7.46 -2.29
N ILE A 209 17.57 -7.97 -1.07
CA ILE A 209 18.27 -7.29 0.00
C ILE A 209 19.77 -7.45 -0.23
N ASP A 210 20.49 -6.33 -0.19
CA ASP A 210 21.95 -6.28 -0.27
C ASP A 210 22.60 -6.06 1.11
N GLY A 211 23.93 -6.21 1.18
CA GLY A 211 24.66 -6.02 2.43
C GLY A 211 24.69 -4.58 2.95
N ASN A 212 24.47 -3.56 2.10
CA ASN A 212 24.36 -2.17 2.55
C ASN A 212 23.03 -1.95 3.30
N MET A 213 21.93 -2.47 2.75
CA MET A 213 20.61 -2.46 3.39
C MET A 213 20.65 -3.18 4.74
N LEU A 214 21.31 -4.34 4.81
CA LEU A 214 21.53 -5.04 6.07
C LEU A 214 22.41 -4.23 7.04
N LYS A 215 23.48 -3.59 6.54
CA LYS A 215 24.42 -2.81 7.37
C LYS A 215 23.76 -1.59 8.00
N ALA A 216 22.82 -0.95 7.30
CA ALA A 216 22.01 0.14 7.85
C ALA A 216 21.18 -0.31 9.07
N ASN A 217 20.80 -1.59 9.11
CA ASN A 217 19.93 -2.18 10.12
C ASN A 217 20.67 -2.98 11.21
N VAL A 218 21.89 -3.44 10.94
CA VAL A 218 22.73 -4.26 11.82
C VAL A 218 24.16 -3.70 11.84
N LYS A 219 24.31 -2.52 12.45
CA LYS A 219 25.53 -1.69 12.36
C LYS A 219 26.79 -2.38 12.89
N THR A 220 26.66 -3.28 13.86
CA THR A 220 27.79 -3.96 14.51
C THR A 220 28.39 -5.11 13.68
N MET A 221 27.64 -5.68 12.73
CA MET A 221 28.10 -6.84 11.96
C MET A 221 29.11 -6.42 10.88
N PRO A 222 30.23 -7.13 10.67
CA PRO A 222 31.16 -6.85 9.58
C PRO A 222 30.48 -6.93 8.20
N LYS A 223 30.83 -6.02 7.29
CA LYS A 223 30.19 -5.89 5.97
C LYS A 223 30.31 -7.17 5.14
N PHE A 224 31.46 -7.83 5.14
CA PHE A 224 31.66 -9.08 4.39
C PHE A 224 30.72 -10.21 4.84
N VAL A 225 30.36 -10.26 6.12
CA VAL A 225 29.38 -11.24 6.65
C VAL A 225 27.99 -10.91 6.13
N LEU A 226 27.61 -9.63 6.12
CA LEU A 226 26.31 -9.18 5.61
C LEU A 226 26.19 -9.38 4.09
N ASP A 227 27.26 -9.15 3.34
CA ASP A 227 27.31 -9.44 1.90
C ASP A 227 27.19 -10.94 1.63
N PHE A 228 27.86 -11.76 2.43
CA PHE A 228 27.71 -13.21 2.37
C PHE A 228 26.26 -13.62 2.66
N MET A 229 25.67 -13.14 3.76
CA MET A 229 24.27 -13.44 4.09
C MET A 229 23.32 -13.01 2.97
N ALA A 230 23.45 -11.78 2.47
CA ALA A 230 22.62 -11.24 1.40
C ALA A 230 22.71 -12.09 0.12
N SER A 231 23.91 -12.51 -0.27
CA SER A 231 24.14 -13.34 -1.47
C SER A 231 23.71 -14.80 -1.33
N HIS A 232 23.22 -15.23 -0.16
CA HIS A 232 22.72 -16.59 0.10
C HIS A 232 21.29 -16.60 0.65
N ALA A 233 20.64 -15.43 0.73
CA ALA A 233 19.30 -15.27 1.26
C ALA A 233 18.26 -15.24 0.12
N VAL A 234 17.11 -15.88 0.34
CA VAL A 234 15.84 -15.55 -0.30
C VAL A 234 15.05 -14.67 0.65
N ASP A 235 14.62 -13.50 0.17
CA ASP A 235 14.08 -12.44 1.02
C ASP A 235 12.54 -12.37 0.91
N TRP A 236 11.86 -12.49 2.05
CA TRP A 236 10.40 -12.63 2.16
C TRP A 236 9.78 -11.45 2.92
N TYR A 237 8.58 -11.08 2.49
CA TYR A 237 7.69 -10.11 3.13
C TYR A 237 6.46 -10.85 3.65
N LEU A 238 6.27 -10.80 4.96
CA LEU A 238 5.09 -11.33 5.63
C LEU A 238 4.19 -10.16 5.98
N MET A 239 2.92 -10.25 5.60
CA MET A 239 1.96 -9.16 5.73
C MET A 239 0.65 -9.66 6.33
N CYS A 240 0.25 -9.02 7.43
CA CYS A 240 -0.98 -9.32 8.15
C CYS A 240 -1.83 -8.05 8.24
N GLU A 241 -3.15 -8.25 8.29
CA GLU A 241 -4.10 -7.16 8.48
C GLU A 241 -3.86 -6.45 9.82
N ASP A 242 -3.90 -5.12 9.81
CA ASP A 242 -4.14 -4.30 11.00
C ASP A 242 -5.62 -3.92 10.98
N LEU A 243 -6.34 -4.35 12.01
CA LEU A 243 -7.79 -4.17 12.12
C LEU A 243 -8.15 -2.72 12.45
N PRO A 244 -9.31 -2.22 11.99
CA PRO A 244 -9.75 -0.86 12.27
C PRO A 244 -9.99 -0.66 13.78
N ASP A 245 -9.28 0.29 14.37
CA ASP A 245 -9.48 0.78 15.74
C ASP A 245 -9.87 2.27 15.69
N PRO A 246 -11.07 2.67 16.15
CA PRO A 246 -11.48 4.08 16.18
C PRO A 246 -10.54 5.01 16.95
N GLU A 247 -9.73 4.46 17.85
CA GLU A 247 -8.74 5.18 18.67
C GLU A 247 -7.33 5.14 18.07
N SER A 248 -7.12 4.39 16.99
CA SER A 248 -5.97 4.58 16.10
C SER A 248 -6.33 5.70 15.13
N ARG A 249 -5.72 6.88 15.29
CA ARG A 249 -6.19 8.09 14.61
C ARG A 249 -5.11 9.09 14.19
N ILE A 250 -5.41 9.80 13.11
CA ILE A 250 -4.76 11.03 12.68
C ILE A 250 -5.53 12.22 13.28
N MET A 251 -4.78 13.17 13.78
CA MET A 251 -5.25 14.44 14.36
C MET A 251 -4.36 15.56 13.84
N VAL A 252 -4.76 16.80 14.12
CA VAL A 252 -4.00 17.99 13.74
C VAL A 252 -3.87 18.93 14.93
N ASP A 253 -2.70 19.55 15.07
CA ASP A 253 -2.44 20.64 16.02
C ASP A 253 -1.85 21.82 15.23
N GLY A 254 -2.73 22.76 14.86
CA GLY A 254 -2.42 23.77 13.86
C GLY A 254 -1.97 23.13 12.53
N LYS A 255 -0.69 23.33 12.19
CA LYS A 255 -0.08 22.76 10.97
C LYS A 255 0.47 21.34 11.18
N GLU A 256 0.73 20.94 12.42
CA GLU A 256 1.34 19.65 12.72
C GLU A 256 0.33 18.51 12.57
N ILE A 257 0.81 17.36 12.09
CA ILE A 257 0.03 16.12 12.04
C ILE A 257 0.39 15.28 13.26
N VAL A 258 -0.61 14.94 14.06
CA VAL A 258 -0.45 14.08 15.23
C VAL A 258 -0.98 12.69 14.89
N MET A 259 -0.09 11.70 14.84
CA MET A 259 -0.44 10.30 14.56
C MET A 259 -0.44 9.47 15.84
N GLN A 260 -1.62 8.96 16.22
CA GLN A 260 -1.79 7.96 17.26
C GLN A 260 -2.07 6.60 16.63
N TRP A 261 -1.06 5.74 16.52
CA TRP A 261 -1.23 4.41 15.93
C TRP A 261 -1.34 3.31 16.99
N ARG A 262 -2.52 2.69 17.12
CA ARG A 262 -2.78 1.53 17.96
C ARG A 262 -2.78 0.26 17.11
N ARG A 263 -1.62 -0.41 17.02
CA ARG A 263 -1.50 -1.69 16.28
C ARG A 263 -2.37 -2.76 16.93
N SER A 264 -3.13 -3.45 16.12
CA SER A 264 -3.91 -4.63 16.47
C SER A 264 -3.30 -5.89 15.86
N ASN A 265 -3.91 -7.06 16.06
CA ASN A 265 -3.65 -8.30 15.29
C ASN A 265 -2.19 -8.80 15.21
N MET A 266 -1.30 -8.41 16.13
CA MET A 266 0.10 -8.85 16.14
C MET A 266 0.29 -10.37 16.31
N GLN A 267 -0.67 -11.05 16.95
CA GLN A 267 -0.68 -12.51 17.09
C GLN A 267 -0.72 -13.23 15.73
N SER A 268 -1.42 -12.66 14.74
CA SER A 268 -1.47 -13.20 13.39
C SER A 268 -0.11 -13.10 12.70
N LEU A 269 0.63 -12.00 12.92
CA LEU A 269 2.00 -11.86 12.41
C LEU A 269 2.97 -12.85 13.07
N GLU A 270 2.83 -13.08 14.37
CA GLU A 270 3.61 -14.11 15.09
C GLU A 270 3.31 -15.51 14.54
N GLY A 271 2.03 -15.83 14.34
CA GLY A 271 1.57 -17.07 13.73
C GLY A 271 2.12 -17.28 12.32
N LEU A 272 2.01 -16.27 11.45
CA LEU A 272 2.52 -16.30 10.08
C LEU A 272 4.04 -16.49 10.05
N THR A 273 4.74 -15.76 10.94
CA THR A 273 6.19 -15.86 11.08
C THR A 273 6.63 -17.25 11.53
N LYS A 274 5.86 -17.88 12.44
CA LYS A 274 6.11 -19.25 12.88
C LYS A 274 5.90 -20.25 11.74
N ALA A 275 4.75 -20.19 11.07
CA ALA A 275 4.40 -21.10 9.98
C ALA A 275 5.43 -21.03 8.83
N MET A 276 5.76 -19.82 8.38
CA MET A 276 6.76 -19.65 7.31
C MET A 276 8.16 -20.12 7.73
N ARG A 277 8.56 -19.90 8.99
CA ARG A 277 9.85 -20.41 9.48
C ARG A 277 9.92 -21.94 9.46
N GLU A 278 8.85 -22.61 9.88
CA GLU A 278 8.75 -24.07 9.87
C GLU A 278 8.85 -24.60 8.44
N ASN A 279 8.10 -24.03 7.50
CA ASN A 279 8.14 -24.43 6.09
C ASN A 279 9.51 -24.18 5.44
N LEU A 280 10.12 -23.01 5.64
CA LEU A 280 11.41 -22.69 5.05
C LEU A 280 12.53 -23.58 5.61
N ARG A 281 12.47 -23.95 6.90
CA ARG A 281 13.39 -24.96 7.45
C ARG A 281 13.18 -26.33 6.82
N ALA A 282 11.93 -26.74 6.58
CA ALA A 282 11.61 -27.98 5.89
C ALA A 282 12.07 -27.97 4.41
N CYS A 283 12.08 -26.81 3.74
CA CYS A 283 12.71 -26.61 2.43
C CYS A 283 14.26 -26.67 2.45
N GLY A 284 14.86 -26.83 3.63
CA GLY A 284 16.30 -27.00 3.80
C GLY A 284 17.10 -25.72 3.99
N TYR A 285 16.46 -24.59 4.33
CA TYR A 285 17.16 -23.36 4.74
C TYR A 285 17.54 -23.46 6.23
N PRO A 286 18.82 -23.67 6.60
CA PRO A 286 19.23 -23.87 7.98
C PRO A 286 19.08 -22.62 8.85
N ILE A 287 19.15 -21.43 8.23
CA ILE A 287 19.10 -20.14 8.94
C ILE A 287 17.88 -19.38 8.42
N VAL A 288 16.91 -19.12 9.30
CA VAL A 288 15.71 -18.34 8.99
C VAL A 288 15.56 -17.22 10.01
N LEU A 289 15.85 -15.99 9.59
CA LEU A 289 15.83 -14.80 10.43
C LEU A 289 14.60 -13.95 10.07
N SER A 290 13.96 -13.31 11.04
CA SER A 290 12.82 -12.42 10.78
C SER A 290 12.90 -11.17 11.64
N ARG A 291 12.45 -10.04 11.10
CA ARG A 291 12.40 -8.77 11.81
C ARG A 291 11.08 -8.04 11.48
N PRO A 292 10.18 -7.89 12.48
CA PRO A 292 9.01 -7.05 12.34
C PRO A 292 9.39 -5.60 12.03
N PHE A 293 8.62 -4.94 11.17
CA PHE A 293 8.74 -3.52 10.94
C PHE A 293 8.16 -2.73 12.12
N ASP A 294 8.86 -1.68 12.52
CA ASP A 294 8.41 -0.79 13.58
C ASP A 294 7.58 0.37 13.02
N LYS A 295 7.12 1.24 13.92
CA LYS A 295 6.20 2.32 13.57
C LYS A 295 6.82 3.46 12.75
N ARG A 296 8.12 3.43 12.46
CA ARG A 296 8.82 4.52 11.76
C ARG A 296 8.58 4.52 10.26
N THR A 297 8.04 3.44 9.71
CA THR A 297 7.83 3.28 8.25
C THR A 297 6.39 2.87 7.94
N PRO A 298 5.41 3.80 8.03
CA PRO A 298 4.03 3.51 7.67
C PRO A 298 3.85 3.58 6.14
N SER A 299 4.02 2.46 5.44
CA SER A 299 3.94 2.40 3.97
C SER A 299 2.50 2.27 3.42
N HIS A 300 1.71 1.36 3.98
CA HIS A 300 0.36 1.01 3.51
C HIS A 300 -0.70 1.67 4.39
N GLN A 301 -0.65 3.00 4.47
CA GLN A 301 -1.56 3.81 5.28
C GLN A 301 -2.98 3.76 4.72
N CYS A 302 -3.97 3.47 5.57
CA CYS A 302 -5.37 3.41 5.14
C CYS A 302 -6.39 3.67 6.26
N GLY A 303 -7.66 3.80 5.88
CA GLY A 303 -8.82 3.81 6.79
C GLY A 303 -9.21 5.15 7.42
N THR A 304 -8.38 6.18 7.25
CA THR A 304 -8.54 7.49 7.89
C THR A 304 -9.73 8.32 7.40
N VAL A 305 -10.32 7.98 6.25
CA VAL A 305 -11.53 8.63 5.73
C VAL A 305 -12.43 7.54 5.14
N LYS A 306 -12.74 6.51 5.95
CA LYS A 306 -13.36 5.25 5.47
C LYS A 306 -14.69 5.47 4.74
N MET A 307 -14.94 4.68 3.69
CA MET A 307 -16.27 4.60 3.09
C MET A 307 -17.20 3.71 3.91
N GLY A 308 -18.51 3.95 3.80
CA GLY A 308 -19.55 3.14 4.40
C GLY A 308 -20.92 3.39 3.76
N ASN A 309 -21.94 2.71 4.29
CA ASN A 309 -23.32 2.82 3.78
C ASN A 309 -24.20 3.75 4.61
N ASP A 310 -23.64 4.40 5.64
CA ASP A 310 -24.39 5.19 6.60
C ASP A 310 -23.60 6.47 6.97
N PRO A 311 -24.17 7.68 6.74
CA PRO A 311 -23.54 8.95 7.10
C PRO A 311 -23.31 9.12 8.59
N ALA A 312 -23.97 8.36 9.47
CA ALA A 312 -23.73 8.40 10.91
C ALA A 312 -22.43 7.68 11.32
N THR A 313 -21.92 6.76 10.48
CA THR A 313 -20.80 5.87 10.84
C THR A 313 -19.62 5.91 9.86
N SER A 314 -19.71 6.73 8.81
CA SER A 314 -18.66 6.90 7.80
C SER A 314 -18.61 8.34 7.27
N PRO A 315 -17.43 8.88 6.89
CA PRO A 315 -17.34 10.17 6.21
C PRO A 315 -17.78 10.13 4.74
N LEU A 316 -17.58 8.97 4.08
CA LEU A 316 -17.82 8.81 2.65
C LEU A 316 -18.88 7.73 2.37
N ASP A 317 -19.58 7.90 1.26
CA ASP A 317 -20.41 6.86 0.65
C ASP A 317 -19.57 5.81 -0.12
N PRO A 318 -20.18 4.74 -0.66
CA PRO A 318 -19.44 3.70 -1.40
C PRO A 318 -18.80 4.14 -2.73
N PHE A 319 -19.08 5.36 -3.19
CA PHE A 319 -18.45 6.01 -4.33
C PHE A 319 -17.46 7.10 -3.90
N CYS A 320 -16.98 7.02 -2.64
CA CYS A 320 -16.00 7.94 -2.08
C CYS A 320 -16.45 9.41 -2.03
N ARG A 321 -17.75 9.69 -2.16
CA ARG A 321 -18.31 11.04 -1.99
C ARG A 321 -18.50 11.33 -0.51
N ALA A 322 -18.12 12.51 -0.05
CA ALA A 322 -18.41 12.95 1.30
C ALA A 322 -19.92 13.12 1.53
N TRP A 323 -20.45 12.54 2.60
CA TRP A 323 -21.87 12.67 2.93
C TRP A 323 -22.29 14.12 3.18
N ASP A 324 -21.41 14.89 3.81
CA ASP A 324 -21.67 16.28 4.19
C ASP A 324 -21.54 17.27 3.01
N HIS A 325 -20.81 16.92 1.94
CA HIS A 325 -20.44 17.85 0.87
C HIS A 325 -20.56 17.21 -0.52
N GLN A 326 -21.55 17.66 -1.31
CA GLN A 326 -21.97 17.00 -2.55
C GLN A 326 -20.90 16.99 -3.65
N ASN A 327 -20.04 18.00 -3.68
CA ASN A 327 -18.97 18.13 -4.68
C ASN A 327 -17.59 17.70 -4.17
N LEU A 328 -17.51 17.01 -3.03
CA LEU A 328 -16.25 16.55 -2.45
C LEU A 328 -16.16 15.02 -2.48
N PHE A 329 -15.04 14.54 -3.00
CA PHE A 329 -14.66 13.13 -3.01
C PHE A 329 -13.31 12.94 -2.34
N VAL A 330 -13.08 11.76 -1.76
CA VAL A 330 -11.78 11.37 -1.19
C VAL A 330 -11.38 10.00 -1.73
N VAL A 331 -10.41 9.99 -2.65
CA VAL A 331 -10.03 8.81 -3.44
C VAL A 331 -8.54 8.56 -3.25
N ASP A 332 -8.21 7.83 -2.19
CA ASP A 332 -6.86 7.37 -1.85
C ASP A 332 -6.95 6.19 -0.85
N GLY A 333 -5.85 5.79 -0.19
CA GLY A 333 -5.89 4.69 0.80
C GLY A 333 -6.84 4.93 1.99
N GLY A 334 -7.25 6.17 2.25
CA GLY A 334 -8.11 6.55 3.37
C GLY A 334 -9.51 5.94 3.32
N PHE A 335 -10.06 5.66 2.14
CA PHE A 335 -11.44 5.13 2.01
C PHE A 335 -11.57 3.67 2.47
N LEU A 336 -10.48 2.92 2.57
CA LEU A 336 -10.52 1.48 2.82
C LEU A 336 -11.08 1.16 4.22
N PRO A 337 -12.20 0.41 4.34
CA PRO A 337 -12.75 0.05 5.65
C PRO A 337 -11.90 -1.00 6.39
N THR A 338 -11.08 -1.76 5.66
CA THR A 338 -10.12 -2.73 6.20
C THR A 338 -8.81 -2.65 5.42
N SER A 339 -7.69 -3.00 6.06
CA SER A 339 -6.37 -2.98 5.40
C SER A 339 -6.14 -4.19 4.49
N ALA A 340 -6.97 -5.24 4.60
CA ALA A 340 -6.73 -6.54 4.01
C ALA A 340 -5.36 -7.09 4.44
N ALA A 341 -4.84 -8.08 3.74
CA ALA A 341 -3.46 -8.54 3.92
C ALA A 341 -2.71 -8.53 2.59
N VAL A 342 -2.97 -7.57 1.71
CA VAL A 342 -2.32 -7.42 0.39
C VAL A 342 -2.00 -5.94 0.13
N ASN A 343 -1.05 -5.67 -0.77
CA ASN A 343 -0.68 -4.30 -1.11
C ASN A 343 -1.90 -3.51 -1.64
N PRO A 344 -2.23 -2.32 -1.09
CA PRO A 344 -3.52 -1.66 -1.37
C PRO A 344 -3.58 -0.91 -2.70
N ALA A 345 -2.45 -0.69 -3.37
CA ALA A 345 -2.37 0.21 -4.53
C ALA A 345 -3.31 -0.18 -5.68
N LEU A 346 -3.45 -1.49 -5.97
CA LEU A 346 -4.36 -1.96 -7.03
C LEU A 346 -5.83 -1.71 -6.66
N SER A 347 -6.20 -1.91 -5.39
CA SER A 347 -7.55 -1.61 -4.88
C SER A 347 -7.86 -0.12 -4.93
N ILE A 348 -6.86 0.74 -4.62
CA ILE A 348 -6.98 2.20 -4.73
C ILE A 348 -7.20 2.60 -6.18
N ALA A 349 -6.41 2.06 -7.12
CA ALA A 349 -6.58 2.33 -8.55
C ALA A 349 -7.94 1.85 -9.08
N ALA A 350 -8.39 0.65 -8.68
CA ALA A 350 -9.68 0.10 -9.07
C ALA A 350 -10.84 0.99 -8.56
N GLN A 351 -10.79 1.44 -7.31
CA GLN A 351 -11.80 2.34 -6.78
C GLN A 351 -11.74 3.71 -7.46
N ALA A 352 -10.55 4.24 -7.77
CA ALA A 352 -10.42 5.49 -8.50
C ALA A 352 -11.08 5.44 -9.89
N LEU A 353 -10.89 4.35 -10.63
CA LEU A 353 -11.56 4.12 -11.91
C LEU A 353 -13.08 3.98 -11.75
N ARG A 354 -13.53 3.27 -10.70
CA ARG A 354 -14.97 3.15 -10.38
C ARG A 354 -15.61 4.51 -10.06
N VAL A 355 -14.93 5.36 -9.30
CA VAL A 355 -15.40 6.71 -8.97
C VAL A 355 -15.40 7.61 -10.21
N ALA A 356 -14.37 7.52 -11.06
CA ALA A 356 -14.32 8.26 -12.31
C ALA A 356 -15.48 7.91 -13.26
N ASP A 357 -15.80 6.62 -13.41
CA ASP A 357 -16.96 6.16 -14.20
C ASP A 357 -18.29 6.63 -13.60
N TYR A 358 -18.41 6.64 -12.26
CA TYR A 358 -19.57 7.21 -11.57
C TYR A 358 -19.73 8.70 -11.87
N LEU A 359 -18.67 9.49 -11.65
CA LEU A 359 -18.66 10.95 -11.92
C LEU A 359 -19.05 11.28 -13.36
N ARG A 360 -18.53 10.52 -14.33
CA ARG A 360 -18.86 10.67 -15.75
C ARG A 360 -20.34 10.46 -16.07
N ARG A 361 -21.06 9.66 -15.26
CA ARG A 361 -22.47 9.32 -15.49
C ARG A 361 -23.43 10.20 -14.70
N SER A 362 -23.00 10.76 -13.56
CA SER A 362 -23.86 11.46 -12.62
C SER A 362 -23.57 12.96 -12.47
N GLU A 363 -22.33 13.41 -12.71
CA GLU A 363 -21.89 14.79 -12.40
C GLU A 363 -21.44 15.60 -13.62
N LEU A 364 -21.04 14.90 -14.70
CA LEU A 364 -20.62 15.46 -15.99
C LEU A 364 -21.63 15.05 -17.06
#